data_AF-A0A7X5L4B7-F1
#
_entry.id   AF-A0A7X5L4B7-F1
#
_cell.length_a   1.000
_cell.length_b   1.000
_cell.length_c   1.000
_cell.angle_alpha   90.00
_cell.angle_beta   90.00
_cell.angle_gamma   90.00
#
_symmetry.space_group_name_H-M   'P 1'
#
loop_
_entity.id
_entity.type
_entity.pdbx_description
1 polymer ?
#
loop_
_entity_poly.entity_id
_entity_poly.type
_entity_poly.pdbx_seq_one_letter_code
_entity_poly.pdbx_strand_id
1 'polypeptide(L)'
;MYCSRKKEDYLKEIENSGNKEKTFYDNIVQIGKKEDTPVVDENGNLTVDAKTAIEILEQYAKTFQERNPNLYLFNCVMHLDEATPHLHIDYIPVAHGYKNGMETRNSLTKAFQQMGFAKAVSRKQNETVAWQERERSYLTELCRERGIEIEALGIQRENLSLPEYKAAMREVEKLEQQAEALDSQNEVLEKQNDALAQHTSELATQAQEMEAHNNELLMQAQELTEQIEKAEQKEKEANEILAKHDLRAETFKAISKEVNAETKKMKSVAVPITSLFGGEEYVKVKKSDWSMMLDAFGKAISRNHLLEKYEKKIADLEKRIVTLTDQVEKLKRFVASRGLGEAFVEFVNSLSPKTMKQKIEDAKVDVAEYNRQRRNQQTLSEKKHWQQEM
;
A
#
# COMPACT_ATOMS: atom_id res chain seq x y z
N MET A 1 -30.60 90.28 15.07
CA MET A 1 -29.16 89.93 15.06
C MET A 1 -28.90 88.98 16.22
N TYR A 2 -28.82 87.66 15.97
CA TYR A 2 -28.40 86.71 17.00
C TYR A 2 -26.91 86.43 16.81
N CYS A 3 -26.14 86.75 17.84
CA CYS A 3 -24.71 86.51 17.91
C CYS A 3 -24.45 84.99 17.89
N SER A 4 -23.91 84.48 16.78
CA SER A 4 -23.38 83.13 16.68
C SER A 4 -22.27 82.98 17.71
N ARG A 5 -22.45 82.15 18.75
CA ARG A 5 -21.37 81.85 19.71
C ARG A 5 -20.21 81.24 18.92
N LYS A 6 -19.11 81.99 18.78
CA LYS A 6 -17.86 81.50 18.20
C LYS A 6 -17.29 80.45 19.16
N LYS A 7 -17.10 79.23 18.68
CA LYS A 7 -16.41 78.18 19.43
C LYS A 7 -14.91 78.34 19.24
N GLU A 8 -14.14 78.23 20.33
CA GLU A 8 -12.68 78.43 20.29
C GLU A 8 -11.96 77.25 19.64
N ASP A 9 -12.38 76.02 19.92
CA ASP A 9 -11.77 74.80 19.39
C ASP A 9 -12.85 73.78 19.01
N TYR A 10 -13.24 73.79 17.73
CA TYR A 10 -14.27 72.89 17.23
C TYR A 10 -13.73 71.47 16.95
N LEU A 11 -12.43 71.31 16.68
CA LEU A 11 -11.85 70.00 16.42
C LEU A 11 -11.87 69.14 17.68
N LYS A 12 -11.51 69.73 18.82
CA LYS A 12 -11.60 69.04 20.12
C LYS A 12 -13.02 68.63 20.48
N GLU A 13 -14.05 69.35 20.05
CA GLU A 13 -15.44 68.92 20.24
C GLU A 13 -15.82 67.73 19.37
N ILE A 14 -15.34 67.68 18.12
CA ILE A 14 -15.55 66.52 17.23
C ILE A 14 -14.88 65.28 17.84
N GLU A 15 -13.62 65.42 18.30
CA GLU A 15 -12.88 64.34 18.96
C GLU A 15 -13.60 63.80 20.21
N ASN A 16 -14.25 64.68 20.98
CA ASN A 16 -14.99 64.33 22.19
C ASN A 16 -16.50 64.08 21.95
N SER A 17 -16.95 64.04 20.69
CA SER A 17 -18.36 63.86 20.34
C SER A 17 -18.83 62.44 20.66
N GLY A 18 -19.87 62.31 21.48
CA GLY A 18 -20.51 61.02 21.77
C GLY A 18 -21.13 60.33 20.55
N ASN A 19 -21.26 61.06 19.43
CA ASN A 19 -21.78 60.54 18.16
C ASN A 19 -20.70 59.95 17.25
N LYS A 20 -19.43 59.89 17.70
CA LYS A 20 -18.29 59.37 16.93
C LYS A 20 -18.10 60.07 15.57
N GLU A 21 -18.36 61.37 15.53
CA GLU A 21 -18.08 62.20 14.36
C GLU A 21 -16.56 62.24 14.13
N LYS A 22 -16.14 62.17 12.86
CA LYS A 22 -14.72 62.27 12.49
C LYS A 22 -14.43 63.66 11.96
N THR A 23 -13.18 64.11 12.08
CA THR A 23 -12.73 65.40 11.51
C THR A 23 -12.95 65.44 10.00
N PHE A 24 -12.70 64.31 9.33
CA PHE A 24 -13.04 64.05 7.93
C PHE A 24 -13.30 62.56 7.71
N TYR A 25 -13.73 62.22 6.50
CA TYR A 25 -13.99 60.87 6.06
C TYR A 25 -13.20 60.62 4.78
N ASP A 26 -12.54 59.47 4.70
CA ASP A 26 -11.87 58.97 3.51
C ASP A 26 -12.75 57.88 2.89
N ASN A 27 -12.91 57.94 1.56
CA ASN A 27 -13.59 56.93 0.77
C ASN A 27 -12.66 56.41 -0.33
N ILE A 28 -12.38 55.12 -0.28
CA ILE A 28 -11.53 54.45 -1.26
C ILE A 28 -12.40 53.88 -2.38
N VAL A 29 -12.07 54.21 -3.63
CA VAL A 29 -12.81 53.76 -4.82
C VAL A 29 -11.86 53.04 -5.76
N GLN A 30 -12.16 51.78 -6.05
CA GLN A 30 -11.37 50.89 -6.90
C GLN A 30 -12.27 50.12 -7.86
N ILE A 31 -11.75 49.78 -9.04
CA ILE A 31 -12.41 48.92 -10.02
C ILE A 31 -11.58 47.65 -10.20
N GLY A 32 -12.18 46.49 -9.96
CA GLY A 32 -11.52 45.19 -10.11
C GLY A 32 -10.55 44.84 -8.97
N LYS A 33 -10.05 43.61 -8.99
CA LYS A 33 -8.91 43.13 -8.18
C LYS A 33 -7.62 43.19 -9.00
N LYS A 34 -6.48 42.86 -8.38
CA LYS A 34 -5.15 42.90 -9.01
C LYS A 34 -5.09 42.10 -10.32
N GLU A 35 -5.83 41.00 -10.40
CA GLU A 35 -5.87 40.15 -11.58
C GLU A 35 -6.68 40.76 -12.73
N ASP A 36 -7.62 41.67 -12.43
CA ASP A 36 -8.48 42.30 -13.42
C ASP A 36 -7.88 43.62 -13.93
N THR A 37 -7.31 44.42 -13.03
CA THR A 37 -6.81 45.78 -13.33
C THR A 37 -5.42 46.04 -12.75
N PRO A 38 -4.41 45.19 -13.03
CA PRO A 38 -3.05 45.40 -12.54
C PRO A 38 -2.48 46.71 -13.08
N VAL A 39 -1.86 47.55 -12.24
CA VAL A 39 -1.28 48.82 -12.72
C VAL A 39 -0.24 48.57 -13.81
N VAL A 40 0.75 47.71 -13.55
CA VAL A 40 1.87 47.45 -14.46
C VAL A 40 1.89 46.02 -14.98
N ASP A 41 2.36 45.84 -16.21
CA ASP A 41 2.65 44.53 -16.80
C ASP A 41 4.02 43.98 -16.34
N GLU A 42 4.38 42.80 -16.82
CA GLU A 42 5.66 42.12 -16.53
C GLU A 42 6.89 42.96 -16.92
N ASN A 43 6.73 43.90 -17.84
CA ASN A 43 7.79 44.80 -18.33
C ASN A 43 7.78 46.16 -17.61
N GLY A 44 6.89 46.36 -16.63
CA GLY A 44 6.75 47.61 -15.88
C GLY A 44 5.96 48.70 -16.61
N ASN A 45 5.25 48.39 -17.71
CA ASN A 45 4.43 49.36 -18.44
C ASN A 45 3.00 49.37 -17.92
N LEU A 46 2.35 50.55 -17.96
CA LEU A 46 0.95 50.70 -17.57
C LEU A 46 0.03 49.85 -18.46
N THR A 47 -0.75 48.96 -17.85
CA THR A 47 -1.63 48.01 -18.57
C THR A 47 -2.80 48.71 -19.25
N VAL A 48 -3.39 48.04 -20.25
CA VAL A 48 -4.58 48.55 -20.95
C VAL A 48 -5.79 48.62 -20.01
N ASP A 49 -5.96 47.63 -19.15
CA ASP A 49 -7.04 47.58 -18.16
C ASP A 49 -6.88 48.68 -17.11
N ALA A 50 -5.65 48.92 -16.64
CA ALA A 50 -5.36 50.04 -15.75
C ALA A 50 -5.66 51.39 -16.39
N LYS A 51 -5.29 51.61 -17.67
CA LYS A 51 -5.64 52.85 -18.40
C LYS A 51 -7.15 53.08 -18.43
N THR A 52 -7.90 52.02 -18.74
CA THR A 52 -9.36 52.07 -18.79
C THR A 52 -9.95 52.38 -17.42
N ALA A 53 -9.47 51.74 -16.36
CA ALA A 53 -9.88 52.01 -14.98
C ALA A 53 -9.56 53.46 -14.56
N ILE A 54 -8.38 53.97 -14.91
CA ILE A 54 -7.96 55.36 -14.61
C ILE A 54 -8.93 56.35 -15.24
N GLU A 55 -9.28 56.18 -16.52
CA GLU A 55 -10.20 57.08 -17.21
C GLU A 55 -11.59 57.10 -16.55
N ILE A 56 -12.09 55.93 -16.13
CA ILE A 56 -13.38 55.82 -15.42
C ILE A 56 -13.31 56.50 -14.06
N LEU A 57 -12.28 56.21 -13.28
CA LEU A 57 -12.09 56.79 -11.94
C LEU A 57 -11.90 58.31 -12.02
N GLU A 58 -11.18 58.81 -13.02
CA GLU A 58 -11.02 60.25 -13.26
C GLU A 58 -12.38 60.92 -13.56
N GLN A 59 -13.21 60.30 -14.41
CA GLN A 59 -14.56 60.79 -14.69
C GLN A 59 -15.46 60.75 -13.44
N TYR A 60 -15.37 59.68 -12.65
CA TYR A 60 -16.08 59.53 -11.38
C TYR A 60 -15.70 60.64 -10.38
N ALA A 61 -14.41 60.94 -10.25
CA ALA A 61 -13.86 61.97 -9.37
C ALA A 61 -14.27 63.38 -9.80
N LYS A 62 -14.16 63.71 -11.09
CA LYS A 62 -14.50 65.05 -11.64
C LYS A 62 -15.93 65.47 -11.32
N THR A 63 -16.85 64.51 -11.32
CA THR A 63 -18.28 64.74 -11.11
C THR A 63 -18.72 64.51 -9.65
N PHE A 64 -17.81 64.11 -8.75
CA PHE A 64 -18.13 63.71 -7.38
C PHE A 64 -18.79 64.82 -6.56
N GLN A 65 -18.23 66.04 -6.59
CA GLN A 65 -18.71 67.17 -5.79
C GLN A 65 -20.12 67.60 -6.20
N GLU A 66 -20.46 67.51 -7.50
CA GLU A 66 -21.78 67.86 -8.04
C GLU A 66 -22.87 66.88 -7.55
N ARG A 67 -22.56 65.58 -7.52
CA ARG A 67 -23.47 64.55 -6.98
C ARG A 67 -23.58 64.60 -5.45
N ASN A 68 -22.61 65.21 -4.78
CA ASN A 68 -22.45 65.21 -3.33
C ASN A 68 -22.34 66.64 -2.77
N PRO A 69 -23.35 67.50 -2.93
CA PRO A 69 -23.25 68.92 -2.58
C PRO A 69 -23.01 69.19 -1.09
N ASN A 70 -23.36 68.26 -0.20
CA ASN A 70 -23.10 68.38 1.24
C ASN A 70 -21.81 67.68 1.70
N LEU A 71 -21.03 67.09 0.79
CA LEU A 71 -19.72 66.53 1.11
C LEU A 71 -18.67 67.47 0.53
N TYR A 72 -18.06 68.29 1.38
CA TYR A 72 -17.01 69.21 0.95
C TYR A 72 -15.74 68.39 0.67
N LEU A 73 -15.43 68.20 -0.61
CA LEU A 73 -14.24 67.52 -1.08
C LEU A 73 -13.03 68.45 -0.92
N PHE A 74 -12.02 68.01 -0.17
CA PHE A 74 -10.78 68.80 0.00
C PHE A 74 -9.53 68.07 -0.49
N ASN A 75 -9.58 66.75 -0.65
CA ASN A 75 -8.49 65.97 -1.23
C ASN A 75 -9.05 64.81 -2.05
N CYS A 76 -8.45 64.55 -3.21
CA CYS A 76 -8.81 63.46 -4.11
C CYS A 76 -7.55 63.01 -4.85
N VAL A 77 -7.03 61.82 -4.53
CA VAL A 77 -5.73 61.34 -5.00
C VAL A 77 -5.90 60.00 -5.70
N MET A 78 -5.31 59.88 -6.89
CA MET A 78 -5.21 58.62 -7.64
C MET A 78 -3.88 57.94 -7.32
N HIS A 79 -3.95 56.71 -6.80
CA HIS A 79 -2.78 55.87 -6.54
C HIS A 79 -2.54 54.92 -7.70
N LEU A 80 -1.33 54.99 -8.26
CA LEU A 80 -0.83 54.15 -9.37
C LEU A 80 0.50 53.47 -8.99
N ASP A 81 0.93 53.59 -7.76
CA ASP A 81 2.16 53.01 -7.20
C ASP A 81 1.90 51.73 -6.41
N GLU A 82 0.64 51.27 -6.38
CA GLU A 82 0.19 50.04 -5.73
C GLU A 82 -0.26 48.98 -6.75
N ALA A 83 -0.93 47.92 -6.28
CA ALA A 83 -1.31 46.79 -7.14
C ALA A 83 -2.39 47.13 -8.18
N THR A 84 -3.32 48.01 -7.84
CA THR A 84 -4.51 48.36 -8.63
C THR A 84 -4.72 49.88 -8.59
N PRO A 85 -5.13 50.52 -9.70
CA PRO A 85 -5.53 51.93 -9.68
C PRO A 85 -6.70 52.16 -8.72
N HIS A 86 -6.55 53.08 -7.77
CA HIS A 86 -7.62 53.42 -6.85
C HIS A 86 -7.55 54.90 -6.41
N LEU A 87 -8.71 55.43 -6.03
CA LEU A 87 -8.87 56.79 -5.51
C LEU A 87 -8.97 56.79 -3.99
N HIS A 88 -8.31 57.73 -3.35
CA HIS A 88 -8.66 58.21 -2.01
C HIS A 88 -9.42 59.53 -2.13
N ILE A 89 -10.62 59.59 -1.57
CA ILE A 89 -11.50 60.77 -1.64
C ILE A 89 -11.79 61.24 -0.21
N ASP A 90 -11.12 62.31 0.20
CA ASP A 90 -11.30 62.88 1.53
C ASP A 90 -12.28 64.05 1.50
N TYR A 91 -13.32 63.93 2.34
CA TYR A 91 -14.36 64.93 2.43
C TYR A 91 -14.80 65.23 3.86
N ILE A 92 -15.37 66.42 4.04
CA ILE A 92 -16.01 66.87 5.28
C ILE A 92 -17.53 66.98 5.01
N PRO A 93 -18.38 66.22 5.71
CA PRO A 93 -19.83 66.33 5.52
C PRO A 93 -20.36 67.59 6.21
N VAL A 94 -20.89 68.52 5.44
CA VAL A 94 -21.41 69.81 5.90
C VAL A 94 -22.93 69.76 5.99
N ALA A 95 -23.45 69.92 7.21
CA ALA A 95 -24.88 69.94 7.46
C ALA A 95 -25.33 71.27 8.06
N HIS A 96 -26.45 71.79 7.56
CA HIS A 96 -27.00 73.11 7.95
C HIS A 96 -28.27 73.02 8.81
N GLY A 97 -28.76 74.15 9.33
CA GLY A 97 -30.09 74.26 9.95
C GLY A 97 -30.23 73.57 11.31
N TYR A 98 -29.20 73.60 12.16
CA TYR A 98 -29.32 73.19 13.55
C TYR A 98 -29.82 74.33 14.44
N LYS A 99 -30.81 74.04 15.29
CA LYS A 99 -31.41 75.04 16.20
C LYS A 99 -30.59 75.26 17.48
N ASN A 100 -29.79 74.27 17.87
CA ASN A 100 -28.96 74.30 19.07
C ASN A 100 -27.49 74.14 18.68
N GLY A 101 -26.61 75.00 19.22
CA GLY A 101 -25.19 74.99 18.90
C GLY A 101 -24.88 75.75 17.61
N MET A 102 -23.89 75.28 16.84
CA MET A 102 -23.56 75.88 15.54
C MET A 102 -24.63 75.51 14.51
N GLU A 103 -25.07 76.51 13.75
CA GLU A 103 -26.08 76.35 12.70
C GLU A 103 -25.59 75.39 11.59
N THR A 104 -24.31 75.51 11.23
CA THR A 104 -23.61 74.66 10.27
C THR A 104 -22.52 73.88 10.99
N ARG A 105 -22.44 72.56 10.77
CA ARG A 105 -21.45 71.70 11.44
C ARG A 105 -21.19 70.40 10.68
N ASN A 106 -20.11 69.71 11.04
CA ASN A 106 -19.77 68.38 10.56
C ASN A 106 -20.80 67.38 11.08
N SER A 107 -21.57 66.77 10.17
CA SER A 107 -22.51 65.70 10.51
C SER A 107 -22.88 64.88 9.30
N LEU A 108 -22.32 63.68 9.20
CA LEU A 108 -22.50 62.78 8.05
C LEU A 108 -23.98 62.42 7.83
N THR A 109 -24.68 61.98 8.88
CA THR A 109 -26.08 61.56 8.78
C THR A 109 -26.98 62.69 8.29
N LYS A 110 -26.84 63.90 8.83
CA LYS A 110 -27.69 65.03 8.42
C LYS A 110 -27.31 65.56 7.04
N ALA A 111 -26.02 65.54 6.68
CA ALA A 111 -25.57 65.88 5.33
C ALA A 111 -26.24 64.96 4.29
N PHE A 112 -26.27 63.64 4.53
CA PHE A 112 -26.98 62.72 3.66
C PHE A 112 -28.50 62.98 3.61
N GLN A 113 -29.13 63.22 4.76
CA GLN A 113 -30.57 63.56 4.77
C GLN A 113 -30.87 64.83 3.96
N GLN A 114 -30.00 65.84 4.02
CA GLN A 114 -30.12 67.07 3.22
C GLN A 114 -29.92 66.83 1.72
N MET A 115 -29.16 65.80 1.36
CA MET A 115 -29.03 65.32 -0.03
C MET A 115 -30.19 64.40 -0.45
N GLY A 116 -31.21 64.21 0.40
CA GLY A 116 -32.43 63.46 0.07
C GLY A 116 -32.42 61.98 0.46
N PHE A 117 -31.40 61.50 1.18
CA PHE A 117 -31.40 60.11 1.67
C PHE A 117 -32.37 59.91 2.82
N ALA A 118 -33.14 58.82 2.75
CA ALA A 118 -34.13 58.48 3.77
C ALA A 118 -33.48 58.18 5.12
N LYS A 119 -34.17 58.59 6.20
CA LYS A 119 -33.70 58.34 7.57
C LYS A 119 -33.53 56.85 7.84
N ALA A 120 -32.46 56.48 8.54
CA ALA A 120 -32.19 55.08 8.88
C ALA A 120 -33.37 54.36 9.55
N VAL A 121 -33.66 53.14 9.06
CA VAL A 121 -34.65 52.21 9.62
C VAL A 121 -33.95 51.08 10.38
N SER A 122 -32.74 50.70 9.97
CA SER A 122 -31.91 49.70 10.66
C SER A 122 -30.43 49.95 10.43
N ARG A 123 -29.55 49.20 11.09
CA ARG A 123 -28.10 49.26 10.83
C ARG A 123 -27.75 48.91 9.37
N LYS A 124 -28.53 48.04 8.72
CA LYS A 124 -28.31 47.63 7.32
C LYS A 124 -29.05 48.51 6.31
N GLN A 125 -29.96 49.36 6.78
CA GLN A 125 -30.75 50.28 5.95
C GLN A 125 -30.64 51.68 6.55
N ASN A 126 -29.55 52.36 6.20
CA ASN A 126 -29.20 53.70 6.66
C ASN A 126 -28.74 54.59 5.50
N GLU A 127 -28.58 55.88 5.78
CA GLU A 127 -28.20 56.89 4.79
C GLU A 127 -26.89 56.58 4.08
N THR A 128 -25.88 56.08 4.80
CA THR A 128 -24.57 55.73 4.24
C THR A 128 -24.68 54.55 3.27
N VAL A 129 -25.46 53.53 3.60
CA VAL A 129 -25.69 52.36 2.71
C VAL A 129 -26.37 52.80 1.43
N ALA A 130 -27.44 53.60 1.52
CA ALA A 130 -28.16 54.11 0.36
C ALA A 130 -27.29 55.03 -0.51
N TRP A 131 -26.45 55.85 0.12
CA TRP A 131 -25.47 56.68 -0.60
C TRP A 131 -24.42 55.84 -1.32
N GLN A 132 -23.84 54.83 -0.65
CA GLN A 132 -22.89 53.93 -1.28
C GLN A 132 -23.51 53.13 -2.44
N GLU A 133 -24.78 52.73 -2.33
CA GLU A 133 -25.51 52.08 -3.43
C GLU A 133 -25.69 53.01 -4.63
N ARG A 134 -26.03 54.28 -4.40
CA ARG A 134 -26.10 55.29 -5.46
C ARG A 134 -24.75 55.50 -6.15
N GLU A 135 -23.68 55.66 -5.37
CA GLU A 135 -22.33 55.84 -5.93
C GLU A 135 -21.83 54.60 -6.67
N ARG A 136 -22.08 53.39 -6.15
CA ARG A 136 -21.78 52.12 -6.84
C ARG A 136 -22.56 51.99 -8.14
N SER A 137 -23.83 52.40 -8.16
CA SER A 137 -24.67 52.35 -9.37
C SER A 137 -24.10 53.27 -10.45
N TYR A 138 -23.75 54.50 -10.09
CA TYR A 138 -23.14 55.45 -11.02
C TYR A 138 -21.78 54.96 -11.54
N LEU A 139 -20.91 54.45 -10.65
CA LEU A 139 -19.63 53.86 -11.08
C LEU A 139 -19.83 52.66 -12.01
N THR A 140 -20.86 51.83 -11.76
CA THR A 140 -21.22 50.70 -12.62
C THR A 140 -21.66 51.16 -14.01
N GLU A 141 -22.40 52.26 -14.10
CA GLU A 141 -22.78 52.86 -15.39
C GLU A 141 -21.55 53.35 -16.17
N LEU A 142 -20.61 54.04 -15.50
CA LEU A 142 -19.35 54.47 -16.13
C LEU A 142 -18.51 53.27 -16.61
N CYS A 143 -18.45 52.20 -15.83
CA CYS A 143 -17.81 50.94 -16.24
C CYS A 143 -18.47 50.36 -17.49
N ARG A 144 -19.81 50.32 -17.52
CA ARG A 144 -20.58 49.80 -18.67
C ARG A 144 -20.34 50.61 -19.95
N GLU A 145 -20.25 51.94 -19.85
CA GLU A 145 -19.93 52.82 -21.00
C GLU A 145 -18.56 52.50 -21.63
N ARG A 146 -17.63 51.96 -20.83
CA ARG A 146 -16.31 51.52 -21.29
C ARG A 146 -16.22 50.02 -21.56
N GLY A 147 -17.34 49.31 -21.58
CA GLY A 147 -17.39 47.88 -21.88
C GLY A 147 -17.00 46.96 -20.73
N ILE A 148 -16.93 47.47 -19.49
CA ILE A 148 -16.65 46.67 -18.28
C ILE A 148 -17.97 46.24 -17.63
N GLU A 149 -18.17 44.94 -17.50
CA GLU A 149 -19.28 44.35 -16.76
C GLU A 149 -18.89 44.10 -15.29
N ILE A 150 -19.68 44.61 -14.35
CA ILE A 150 -19.42 44.45 -12.92
C ILE A 150 -20.19 43.23 -12.40
N GLU A 151 -19.46 42.24 -11.89
CA GLU A 151 -20.03 41.05 -11.26
C GLU A 151 -20.40 41.32 -9.79
N ALA A 152 -21.67 41.13 -9.43
CA ALA A 152 -22.12 41.17 -8.06
C ALA A 152 -21.96 39.79 -7.40
N LEU A 153 -20.88 39.61 -6.63
CA LEU A 153 -20.51 38.32 -6.02
C LEU A 153 -21.52 37.77 -4.98
N GLY A 154 -22.61 38.48 -4.66
CA GLY A 154 -23.69 38.01 -3.77
C GLY A 154 -23.28 37.72 -2.32
N ILE A 155 -22.00 37.89 -1.99
CA ILE A 155 -21.41 37.54 -0.69
C ILE A 155 -21.09 38.84 0.06
N GLN A 156 -21.66 38.98 1.25
CA GLN A 156 -21.30 40.06 2.17
C GLN A 156 -19.96 39.71 2.83
N ARG A 157 -18.87 40.36 2.41
CA ARG A 157 -17.55 40.21 3.02
C ARG A 157 -17.41 41.14 4.22
N GLU A 158 -16.69 40.69 5.24
CA GLU A 158 -16.26 41.58 6.33
C GLU A 158 -15.15 42.52 5.83
N ASN A 159 -15.13 43.75 6.34
CA ASN A 159 -14.09 44.70 6.01
C ASN A 159 -12.82 44.32 6.78
N LEU A 160 -11.79 43.91 6.05
CA LEU A 160 -10.45 43.66 6.59
C LEU A 160 -9.58 44.89 6.39
N SER A 161 -8.75 45.21 7.39
CA SER A 161 -7.64 46.14 7.19
C SER A 161 -6.59 45.54 6.24
N LEU A 162 -5.76 46.38 5.61
CA LEU A 162 -4.69 45.92 4.72
C LEU A 162 -3.76 44.87 5.35
N PRO A 163 -3.32 45.00 6.63
CA PRO A 163 -2.54 43.95 7.29
C PRO A 163 -3.30 42.64 7.46
N GLU A 164 -4.58 42.71 7.86
CA GLU A 164 -5.44 41.52 8.02
C GLU A 164 -5.67 40.81 6.69
N TYR A 165 -5.92 41.56 5.61
CA TYR A 165 -6.05 41.02 4.27
C TYR A 165 -4.76 40.35 3.80
N LYS A 166 -3.60 40.99 3.98
CA LYS A 166 -2.30 40.40 3.63
C LYS A 166 -2.01 39.13 4.43
N ALA A 167 -2.40 39.07 5.71
CA ALA A 167 -2.27 37.88 6.52
C ALA A 167 -3.20 36.75 6.04
N ALA A 168 -4.45 37.08 5.74
CA ALA A 168 -5.42 36.12 5.20
C ALA A 168 -4.95 35.53 3.87
N MET A 169 -4.42 36.35 2.95
CA MET A 169 -3.91 35.87 1.66
C MET A 169 -2.71 34.94 1.81
N ARG A 170 -1.81 35.19 2.76
CA ARG A 170 -0.69 34.26 3.05
C ARG A 170 -1.18 32.91 3.57
N GLU A 171 -2.24 32.92 4.38
CA GLU A 171 -2.81 31.66 4.89
C GLU A 171 -3.53 30.91 3.76
N VAL A 172 -4.23 31.61 2.86
CA VAL A 172 -4.82 30.99 1.66
C VAL A 172 -3.75 30.33 0.80
N GLU A 173 -2.66 31.06 0.47
CA GLU A 173 -1.54 30.51 -0.32
C GLU A 173 -0.92 29.27 0.33
N LYS A 174 -0.76 29.29 1.66
CA LYS A 174 -0.25 28.15 2.42
C LYS A 174 -1.22 26.95 2.38
N LEU A 175 -2.53 27.20 2.48
CA LEU A 175 -3.55 26.16 2.39
C LEU A 175 -3.63 25.56 0.98
N GLU A 176 -3.48 26.37 -0.06
CA GLU A 176 -3.41 25.91 -1.45
C GLU A 176 -2.19 25.00 -1.67
N GLN A 177 -1.01 25.40 -1.20
CA GLN A 177 0.20 24.55 -1.24
C GLN A 177 0.01 23.23 -0.47
N GLN A 178 -0.69 23.27 0.67
CA GLN A 178 -1.01 22.06 1.44
C GLN A 178 -1.98 21.14 0.69
N ALA A 179 -2.98 21.72 0.00
CA ALA A 179 -3.93 20.96 -0.80
C ALA A 179 -3.23 20.25 -1.97
N GLU A 180 -2.37 20.94 -2.71
CA GLU A 180 -1.59 20.35 -3.81
C GLU A 180 -0.66 19.21 -3.33
N ALA A 181 -0.05 19.37 -2.16
CA ALA A 181 0.79 18.34 -1.56
C ALA A 181 -0.02 17.10 -1.15
N LEU A 182 -1.22 17.29 -0.60
CA LEU A 182 -2.13 16.20 -0.24
C LEU A 182 -2.66 15.47 -1.48
N ASP A 183 -3.01 16.19 -2.54
CA ASP A 183 -3.44 15.59 -3.81
C ASP A 183 -2.33 14.75 -4.43
N SER A 184 -1.09 15.27 -4.45
CA SER A 184 0.08 14.51 -4.90
C SER A 184 0.31 13.24 -4.06
N GLN A 185 0.10 13.32 -2.74
CA GLN A 185 0.21 12.16 -1.85
C GLN A 185 -0.90 11.13 -2.11
N ASN A 186 -2.12 11.57 -2.38
CA ASN A 186 -3.25 10.70 -2.70
C ASN A 186 -3.01 9.93 -4.00
N GLU A 187 -2.48 10.57 -5.04
CA GLU A 187 -2.11 9.90 -6.29
C GLU A 187 -1.08 8.78 -6.08
N VAL A 188 -0.11 9.01 -5.19
CA VAL A 188 0.90 7.97 -4.84
C VAL A 188 0.25 6.81 -4.10
N LEU A 189 -0.64 7.08 -3.16
CA LEU A 189 -1.37 6.04 -2.41
C LEU A 189 -2.30 5.22 -3.31
N GLU A 190 -2.95 5.86 -4.29
CA GLU A 190 -3.80 5.19 -5.28
C GLU A 190 -2.99 4.19 -6.11
N LYS A 191 -1.82 4.61 -6.63
CA LYS A 191 -0.90 3.71 -7.35
C LYS A 191 -0.40 2.54 -6.48
N GLN A 192 -0.14 2.78 -5.20
CA GLN A 192 0.24 1.72 -4.26
C GLN A 192 -0.89 0.73 -4.01
N ASN A 193 -2.13 1.21 -3.88
CA ASN A 193 -3.30 0.35 -3.73
C ASN A 193 -3.54 -0.51 -4.97
N ASP A 194 -3.39 0.04 -6.17
CA ASP A 194 -3.51 -0.71 -7.42
C ASP A 194 -2.44 -1.81 -7.52
N ALA A 195 -1.19 -1.48 -7.17
CA ALA A 195 -0.10 -2.46 -7.15
C ALA A 195 -0.36 -3.58 -6.12
N LEU A 196 -0.86 -3.23 -4.93
CA LEU A 196 -1.24 -4.22 -3.91
C LEU A 196 -2.41 -5.10 -4.36
N ALA A 197 -3.40 -4.52 -5.04
CA ALA A 197 -4.54 -5.26 -5.58
C ALA A 197 -4.09 -6.28 -6.64
N GLN A 198 -3.19 -5.88 -7.55
CA GLN A 198 -2.59 -6.78 -8.55
C GLN A 198 -1.81 -7.91 -7.87
N HIS A 199 -0.91 -7.60 -6.95
CA HIS A 199 -0.12 -8.59 -6.23
C HIS A 199 -1.00 -9.57 -5.42
N THR A 200 -2.10 -9.08 -4.84
CA THR A 200 -3.08 -9.92 -4.14
C THR A 200 -3.77 -10.89 -5.09
N SER A 201 -4.13 -10.42 -6.30
CA SER A 201 -4.71 -11.28 -7.33
C SER A 201 -3.74 -12.36 -7.80
N GLU A 202 -2.46 -12.03 -8.02
CA GLU A 202 -1.43 -12.98 -8.42
C GLU A 202 -1.20 -14.06 -7.36
N LEU A 203 -1.09 -13.66 -6.08
CA LEU A 203 -1.00 -14.59 -4.96
C LEU A 203 -2.21 -15.52 -4.87
N ALA A 204 -3.42 -15.01 -5.11
CA ALA A 204 -4.62 -15.82 -5.11
C ALA A 204 -4.59 -16.88 -6.23
N THR A 205 -4.13 -16.52 -7.43
CA THR A 205 -3.93 -17.48 -8.52
C THR A 205 -2.88 -18.53 -8.17
N GLN A 206 -1.72 -18.14 -7.64
CA GLN A 206 -0.68 -19.09 -7.22
C GLN A 206 -1.18 -20.05 -6.12
N ALA A 207 -1.98 -19.56 -5.18
CA ALA A 207 -2.58 -20.40 -4.14
C ALA A 207 -3.53 -21.45 -4.73
N GLN A 208 -4.35 -21.07 -5.73
CA GLN A 208 -5.23 -22.01 -6.43
C GLN A 208 -4.45 -23.06 -7.23
N GLU A 209 -3.37 -22.66 -7.90
CA GLU A 209 -2.50 -23.60 -8.62
C GLU A 209 -1.83 -24.59 -7.67
N MET A 210 -1.33 -24.12 -6.53
CA MET A 210 -0.75 -24.98 -5.51
C MET A 210 -1.78 -25.92 -4.88
N GLU A 211 -3.01 -25.47 -4.66
CA GLU A 211 -4.12 -26.31 -4.20
C GLU A 211 -4.46 -27.42 -5.21
N ALA A 212 -4.53 -27.08 -6.50
CA ALA A 212 -4.75 -28.05 -7.56
C ALA A 212 -3.63 -29.10 -7.62
N HIS A 213 -2.37 -28.67 -7.53
CA HIS A 213 -1.22 -29.57 -7.51
C HIS A 213 -1.19 -30.48 -6.28
N ASN A 214 -1.54 -29.95 -5.10
CA ASN A 214 -1.64 -30.75 -3.88
C ASN A 214 -2.73 -31.82 -3.99
N ASN A 215 -3.87 -31.51 -4.61
CA ASN A 215 -4.94 -32.48 -4.87
C ASN A 215 -4.47 -33.59 -5.84
N GLU A 216 -3.68 -33.23 -6.86
CA GLU A 216 -3.10 -34.22 -7.77
C GLU A 216 -2.11 -35.15 -7.06
N LEU A 217 -1.22 -34.61 -6.22
CA LEU A 217 -0.30 -35.41 -5.39
C LEU A 217 -1.06 -36.34 -4.44
N LEU A 218 -2.18 -35.90 -3.87
CA LEU A 218 -3.03 -36.73 -3.03
C LEU A 218 -3.58 -37.93 -3.80
N MET A 219 -4.07 -37.70 -5.02
CA MET A 219 -4.56 -38.76 -5.90
C MET A 219 -3.46 -39.77 -6.26
N GLN A 220 -2.26 -39.29 -6.59
CA GLN A 220 -1.11 -40.15 -6.87
C GLN A 220 -0.69 -40.98 -5.64
N ALA A 221 -0.71 -40.38 -4.46
CA ALA A 221 -0.41 -41.09 -3.21
C ALA A 221 -1.45 -42.19 -2.90
N GLN A 222 -2.73 -41.93 -3.16
CA GLN A 222 -3.78 -42.94 -3.03
C GLN A 222 -3.56 -44.10 -4.01
N GLU A 223 -3.25 -43.81 -5.27
CA GLU A 223 -3.00 -44.84 -6.28
C GLU A 223 -1.78 -45.70 -5.92
N LEU A 224 -0.68 -45.08 -5.47
CA LEU A 224 0.51 -45.79 -5.00
C LEU A 224 0.20 -46.68 -3.78
N THR A 225 -0.64 -46.20 -2.87
CA THR A 225 -1.07 -46.99 -1.70
C THR A 225 -1.82 -48.24 -2.13
N GLU A 226 -2.74 -48.11 -3.10
CA GLU A 226 -3.49 -49.25 -3.64
C GLU A 226 -2.58 -50.24 -4.40
N GLN A 227 -1.53 -49.74 -5.07
CA GLN A 227 -0.52 -50.59 -5.71
C GLN A 227 0.32 -51.37 -4.68
N ILE A 228 0.69 -50.73 -3.55
CA ILE A 228 1.42 -51.37 -2.46
C ILE A 228 0.57 -52.49 -1.85
N GLU A 229 -0.70 -52.23 -1.51
CA GLU A 229 -1.60 -53.27 -0.98
C GLU A 229 -1.73 -54.47 -1.92
N LYS A 230 -1.86 -54.23 -3.24
CA LYS A 230 -1.87 -55.31 -4.24
C LYS A 230 -0.55 -56.08 -4.29
N ALA A 231 0.58 -55.42 -4.12
CA ALA A 231 1.90 -56.06 -4.10
C ALA A 231 2.09 -56.91 -2.84
N GLU A 232 1.71 -56.39 -1.67
CA GLU A 232 1.75 -57.10 -0.39
C GLU A 232 0.86 -58.36 -0.42
N GLN A 233 -0.34 -58.26 -1.01
CA GLN A 233 -1.22 -59.42 -1.17
C GLN A 233 -0.59 -60.50 -2.07
N LYS A 234 0.03 -60.11 -3.18
CA LYS A 234 0.76 -61.05 -4.05
C LYS A 234 1.97 -61.66 -3.37
N GLU A 235 2.70 -60.89 -2.56
CA GLU A 235 3.81 -61.40 -1.76
C GLU A 235 3.32 -62.44 -0.76
N LYS A 236 2.20 -62.18 -0.07
CA LYS A 236 1.59 -63.12 0.86
C LYS A 236 1.18 -64.42 0.16
N GLU A 237 0.53 -64.34 -1.00
CA GLU A 237 0.18 -65.52 -1.81
C GLU A 237 1.42 -66.30 -2.24
N ALA A 238 2.48 -65.61 -2.70
CA ALA A 238 3.75 -66.24 -3.05
C ALA A 238 4.41 -66.92 -1.85
N ASN A 239 4.39 -66.29 -0.67
CA ASN A 239 4.91 -66.85 0.58
C ASN A 239 4.11 -68.09 1.03
N GLU A 240 2.78 -68.10 0.88
CA GLU A 240 1.96 -69.27 1.16
C GLU A 240 2.26 -70.44 0.19
N ILE A 241 2.48 -70.15 -1.09
CA ILE A 241 2.91 -71.14 -2.09
C ILE A 241 4.28 -71.69 -1.70
N LEU A 242 5.24 -70.83 -1.36
CA LEU A 242 6.56 -71.24 -0.89
C LEU A 242 6.47 -72.10 0.36
N ALA A 243 5.63 -71.76 1.34
CA ALA A 243 5.43 -72.55 2.55
C ALA A 243 4.82 -73.94 2.26
N LYS A 244 3.83 -74.03 1.35
CA LYS A 244 3.27 -75.32 0.89
C LYS A 244 4.29 -76.18 0.15
N HIS A 245 5.21 -75.53 -0.56
CA HIS A 245 6.28 -76.18 -1.32
C HIS A 245 7.62 -76.25 -0.56
N ASP A 246 7.67 -75.84 0.71
CA ASP A 246 8.80 -76.06 1.62
C ASP A 246 8.80 -77.52 2.10
N LEU A 247 8.71 -78.40 1.12
CA LEU A 247 8.86 -79.82 1.16
C LEU A 247 10.28 -80.23 1.55
N ARG A 248 11.18 -79.28 1.86
CA ARG A 248 12.62 -79.53 1.99
C ARG A 248 12.92 -80.58 3.05
N ALA A 249 12.18 -80.60 4.17
CA ALA A 249 12.36 -81.62 5.21
C ALA A 249 11.71 -82.97 4.86
N GLU A 250 10.47 -82.96 4.35
CA GLU A 250 9.74 -84.19 4.04
C GLU A 250 10.29 -84.90 2.78
N THR A 251 10.62 -84.15 1.73
CA THR A 251 11.28 -84.70 0.53
C THR A 251 12.68 -85.19 0.81
N PHE A 252 13.49 -84.51 1.65
CA PHE A 252 14.78 -85.07 2.05
C PHE A 252 14.62 -86.40 2.80
N LYS A 253 13.62 -86.49 3.68
CA LYS A 253 13.35 -87.72 4.43
C LYS A 253 12.88 -88.86 3.52
N ALA A 254 12.01 -88.57 2.55
CA ALA A 254 11.54 -89.53 1.56
C ALA A 254 12.68 -89.99 0.63
N ILE A 255 13.44 -89.05 0.06
CA ILE A 255 14.62 -89.34 -0.79
C ILE A 255 15.65 -90.17 -0.01
N SER A 256 15.95 -89.81 1.24
CA SER A 256 16.91 -90.55 2.06
C SER A 256 16.44 -91.98 2.37
N LYS A 257 15.13 -92.19 2.59
CA LYS A 257 14.55 -93.53 2.77
C LYS A 257 14.66 -94.39 1.51
N GLU A 258 14.37 -93.81 0.35
CA GLU A 258 14.41 -94.52 -0.94
C GLU A 258 15.85 -94.83 -1.38
N VAL A 259 16.78 -93.87 -1.22
CA VAL A 259 18.22 -94.08 -1.44
C VAL A 259 18.76 -95.19 -0.53
N ASN A 260 18.37 -95.22 0.74
CA ASN A 260 18.79 -96.28 1.66
C ASN A 260 18.24 -97.66 1.29
N ALA A 261 17.01 -97.74 0.79
CA ALA A 261 16.42 -98.99 0.32
C ALA A 261 17.16 -99.52 -0.92
N GLU A 262 17.45 -98.66 -1.89
CA GLU A 262 18.15 -99.04 -3.12
C GLU A 262 19.63 -99.40 -2.84
N THR A 263 20.30 -98.66 -1.95
CA THR A 263 21.66 -98.98 -1.48
C THR A 263 21.73 -100.37 -0.84
N LYS A 264 20.71 -100.77 -0.06
CA LYS A 264 20.65 -102.12 0.54
C LYS A 264 20.49 -103.21 -0.52
N LYS A 265 19.61 -103.01 -1.52
CA LYS A 265 19.44 -103.97 -2.63
C LYS A 265 20.74 -104.13 -3.42
N MET A 266 21.45 -103.05 -3.69
CA MET A 266 22.72 -103.09 -4.43
C MET A 266 23.83 -103.79 -3.63
N LYS A 267 23.92 -103.57 -2.30
CA LYS A 267 24.85 -104.30 -1.43
C LYS A 267 24.59 -105.81 -1.38
N SER A 268 23.34 -106.26 -1.48
CA SER A 268 23.02 -107.70 -1.50
C SER A 268 23.36 -108.40 -2.82
N VAL A 269 23.58 -107.65 -3.90
CA VAL A 269 23.90 -108.18 -5.25
C VAL A 269 25.43 -108.24 -5.49
N ALA A 270 26.19 -107.50 -4.68
CA ALA A 270 27.64 -107.51 -4.64
C ALA A 270 28.17 -108.82 -4.00
N VAL A 271 28.82 -109.68 -4.79
CA VAL A 271 29.46 -110.90 -4.26
C VAL A 271 30.96 -110.66 -4.10
N PRO A 272 31.53 -110.74 -2.88
CA PRO A 272 32.95 -110.57 -2.66
C PRO A 272 33.75 -111.73 -3.24
N ILE A 273 34.87 -111.41 -3.88
CA ILE A 273 35.84 -112.37 -4.40
C ILE A 273 37.16 -112.16 -3.65
N THR A 274 37.73 -113.24 -3.13
CA THR A 274 39.07 -113.22 -2.55
C THR A 274 40.11 -113.03 -3.66
N SER A 275 40.86 -111.93 -3.60
CA SER A 275 41.98 -111.67 -4.52
C SER A 275 43.13 -112.63 -4.25
N LEU A 276 43.66 -113.27 -5.29
CA LEU A 276 44.87 -114.09 -5.21
C LEU A 276 46.17 -113.26 -5.36
N PHE A 277 46.09 -111.98 -5.75
CA PHE A 277 47.24 -111.08 -5.84
C PHE A 277 46.85 -109.65 -5.41
N GLY A 278 47.31 -109.23 -4.24
CA GLY A 278 47.18 -107.86 -3.72
C GLY A 278 45.97 -107.64 -2.79
N GLY A 279 46.20 -106.89 -1.71
CA GLY A 279 45.27 -106.67 -0.58
C GLY A 279 44.07 -105.75 -0.85
N GLU A 280 43.59 -105.69 -2.09
CA GLU A 280 42.38 -104.94 -2.45
C GLU A 280 41.17 -105.88 -2.55
N GLU A 281 40.00 -105.44 -2.06
CA GLU A 281 38.75 -106.21 -2.11
C GLU A 281 38.09 -106.08 -3.49
N TYR A 282 37.76 -107.21 -4.12
CA TYR A 282 37.08 -107.24 -5.41
C TYR A 282 35.64 -107.74 -5.26
N VAL A 283 34.72 -107.11 -6.00
CA VAL A 283 33.30 -107.46 -5.99
C VAL A 283 32.83 -107.73 -7.41
N LYS A 284 32.14 -108.86 -7.62
CA LYS A 284 31.52 -109.18 -8.92
C LYS A 284 30.09 -108.68 -8.95
N VAL A 285 29.78 -107.88 -9.97
CA VAL A 285 28.47 -107.25 -10.19
C VAL A 285 28.01 -107.55 -11.62
N LYS A 286 26.70 -107.74 -11.85
CA LYS A 286 26.17 -107.94 -13.21
C LYS A 286 26.33 -106.66 -14.03
N LYS A 287 26.53 -106.80 -15.35
CA LYS A 287 26.73 -105.66 -16.26
C LYS A 287 25.55 -104.67 -16.26
N SER A 288 24.31 -105.14 -16.12
CA SER A 288 23.12 -104.29 -15.97
C SER A 288 23.20 -103.42 -14.73
N ASP A 289 23.61 -104.01 -13.61
CA ASP A 289 23.63 -103.37 -12.30
C ASP A 289 24.82 -102.40 -12.21
N TRP A 290 25.95 -102.74 -12.84
CA TRP A 290 27.09 -101.85 -13.03
C TRP A 290 26.73 -100.63 -13.91
N SER A 291 26.00 -100.84 -15.01
CA SER A 291 25.53 -99.74 -15.85
C SER A 291 24.56 -98.82 -15.10
N MET A 292 23.72 -99.39 -14.24
CA MET A 292 22.81 -98.62 -13.38
C MET A 292 23.56 -97.82 -12.30
N MET A 293 24.62 -98.39 -11.72
CA MET A 293 25.52 -97.66 -10.80
C MET A 293 26.18 -96.48 -11.50
N LEU A 294 26.72 -96.67 -12.70
CA LEU A 294 27.36 -95.61 -13.48
C LEU A 294 26.38 -94.51 -13.88
N ASP A 295 25.16 -94.84 -14.31
CA ASP A 295 24.12 -93.87 -14.64
C ASP A 295 23.67 -93.06 -13.41
N ALA A 296 23.47 -93.73 -12.27
CA ALA A 296 23.14 -93.07 -11.00
C ALA A 296 24.27 -92.13 -10.55
N PHE A 297 25.53 -92.56 -10.68
CA PHE A 297 26.70 -91.75 -10.36
C PHE A 297 26.83 -90.54 -11.30
N GLY A 298 26.62 -90.73 -12.61
CA GLY A 298 26.62 -89.66 -13.60
C GLY A 298 25.53 -88.61 -13.33
N LYS A 299 24.32 -89.05 -12.96
CA LYS A 299 23.22 -88.17 -12.53
C LYS A 299 23.55 -87.43 -11.24
N ALA A 300 24.19 -88.09 -10.27
CA ALA A 300 24.61 -87.46 -9.02
C ALA A 300 25.68 -86.38 -9.23
N ILE A 301 26.69 -86.64 -10.06
CA ILE A 301 27.70 -85.64 -10.45
C ILE A 301 27.03 -84.46 -11.14
N SER A 302 26.13 -84.71 -12.09
CA SER A 302 25.41 -83.66 -12.83
C SER A 302 24.56 -82.80 -11.89
N ARG A 303 23.89 -83.42 -10.90
CA ARG A 303 23.13 -82.71 -9.86
C ARG A 303 24.05 -81.86 -8.98
N ASN A 304 25.20 -82.39 -8.56
CA ASN A 304 26.15 -81.64 -7.74
C ASN A 304 26.69 -80.41 -8.49
N HIS A 305 26.99 -80.54 -9.78
CA HIS A 305 27.41 -79.40 -10.59
C HIS A 305 26.31 -78.33 -10.72
N LEU A 306 25.04 -78.75 -10.85
CA LEU A 306 23.91 -77.83 -10.82
C LEU A 306 23.73 -77.15 -9.46
N LEU A 307 23.90 -77.89 -8.35
CA LEU A 307 23.84 -77.35 -6.99
C LEU A 307 24.92 -76.29 -6.77
N GLU A 308 26.17 -76.58 -7.12
CA GLU A 308 27.28 -75.61 -7.05
C GLU A 308 26.96 -74.33 -7.84
N LYS A 309 26.32 -74.46 -9.01
CA LYS A 309 25.90 -73.31 -9.83
C LYS A 309 24.83 -72.47 -9.13
N TYR A 310 23.87 -73.10 -8.45
CA TYR A 310 22.85 -72.39 -7.69
C TYR A 310 23.40 -71.78 -6.40
N GLU A 311 24.28 -72.47 -5.69
CA GLU A 311 24.97 -71.95 -4.50
C GLU A 311 25.77 -70.69 -4.83
N LYS A 312 26.50 -70.68 -5.97
CA LYS A 312 27.18 -69.47 -6.46
C LYS A 312 26.21 -68.33 -6.73
N LYS A 313 25.07 -68.60 -7.37
CA LYS A 313 24.04 -67.57 -7.62
C LYS A 313 23.45 -67.01 -6.32
N ILE A 314 23.20 -67.87 -5.34
CA ILE A 314 22.68 -67.46 -4.02
C ILE A 314 23.70 -66.56 -3.31
N ALA A 315 24.98 -66.96 -3.29
CA ALA A 315 26.04 -66.15 -2.70
C ALA A 315 26.17 -64.76 -3.38
N ASP A 316 26.05 -64.70 -4.71
CA ASP A 316 26.03 -63.43 -5.46
C ASP A 316 24.83 -62.55 -5.08
N LEU A 317 23.65 -63.14 -4.92
CA LEU A 317 22.44 -62.42 -4.49
C LEU A 317 22.56 -61.91 -3.05
N GLU A 318 23.06 -62.73 -2.12
CA GLU A 318 23.32 -62.33 -0.74
C GLU A 318 24.29 -61.14 -0.69
N LYS A 319 25.35 -61.17 -1.49
CA LYS A 319 26.30 -60.06 -1.60
C LYS A 319 25.64 -58.78 -2.12
N ARG A 320 24.71 -58.87 -3.08
CA ARG A 320 23.94 -57.72 -3.58
C ARG A 320 23.02 -57.16 -2.50
N ILE A 321 22.36 -58.01 -1.71
CA ILE A 321 21.52 -57.60 -0.59
C ILE A 321 22.35 -56.82 0.42
N VAL A 322 23.49 -57.35 0.86
CA VAL A 322 24.40 -56.66 1.81
C VAL A 322 24.83 -55.29 1.28
N THR A 323 25.16 -55.21 -0.02
CA THR A 323 25.56 -53.94 -0.66
C THR A 323 24.42 -52.93 -0.66
N LEU A 324 23.20 -53.35 -1.01
CA LEU A 324 22.03 -52.48 -1.00
C LEU A 324 21.68 -52.02 0.42
N THR A 325 21.79 -52.91 1.41
CA THR A 325 21.58 -52.56 2.82
C THR A 325 22.57 -51.49 3.30
N ASP A 326 23.86 -51.62 2.95
CA ASP A 326 24.87 -50.59 3.26
C ASP A 326 24.58 -49.24 2.59
N GLN A 327 24.12 -49.26 1.33
CA GLN A 327 23.71 -48.04 0.62
C GLN A 327 22.52 -47.36 1.28
N VAL A 328 21.49 -48.11 1.67
CA VAL A 328 20.33 -47.58 2.41
C VAL A 328 20.76 -46.95 3.74
N GLU A 329 21.67 -47.60 4.46
CA GLU A 329 22.15 -47.09 5.75
C GLU A 329 22.97 -45.80 5.58
N LYS A 330 23.78 -45.70 4.53
CA LYS A 330 24.48 -44.46 4.16
C LYS A 330 23.52 -43.33 3.84
N LEU A 331 22.44 -43.61 3.10
CA LEU A 331 21.40 -42.61 2.78
C LEU A 331 20.69 -42.15 4.05
N LYS A 332 20.32 -43.06 4.96
CA LYS A 332 19.73 -42.69 6.26
C LYS A 332 20.65 -41.78 7.07
N ARG A 333 21.95 -42.11 7.17
CA ARG A 333 22.95 -41.26 7.85
C ARG A 333 23.11 -39.92 7.17
N PHE A 334 23.09 -39.86 5.84
CA PHE A 334 23.16 -38.60 5.11
C PHE A 334 21.97 -37.70 5.45
N VAL A 335 20.74 -38.24 5.39
CA VAL A 335 19.50 -37.52 5.74
C VAL A 335 19.58 -36.99 7.18
N ALA A 336 19.98 -37.81 8.14
CA ALA A 336 20.14 -37.41 9.54
C ALA A 336 21.25 -36.36 9.75
N SER A 337 22.43 -36.56 9.15
CA SER A 337 23.58 -35.65 9.32
C SER A 337 23.34 -34.24 8.75
N ARG A 338 22.46 -34.15 7.76
CA ARG A 338 22.10 -32.88 7.10
C ARG A 338 20.84 -32.27 7.70
N GLY A 339 20.25 -32.90 8.72
CA GLY A 339 18.99 -32.45 9.33
C GLY A 339 17.84 -32.41 8.32
N LEU A 340 17.91 -33.18 7.23
CA LEU A 340 16.94 -33.11 6.13
C LEU A 340 15.58 -33.68 6.55
N GLY A 341 15.58 -34.63 7.50
CA GLY A 341 14.35 -35.16 8.08
C GLY A 341 13.63 -34.10 8.91
N GLU A 342 14.35 -33.43 9.81
CA GLU A 342 13.81 -32.35 10.63
C GLU A 342 13.38 -31.15 9.77
N ALA A 343 14.19 -30.75 8.80
CA ALA A 343 13.87 -29.66 7.87
C ALA A 343 12.62 -29.95 7.03
N PHE A 344 12.43 -31.20 6.61
CA PHE A 344 11.22 -31.62 5.89
C PHE A 344 9.99 -31.57 6.80
N VAL A 345 10.10 -32.03 8.05
CA VAL A 345 9.00 -31.95 9.05
C VAL A 345 8.66 -30.49 9.37
N GLU A 346 9.67 -29.63 9.57
CA GLU A 346 9.46 -28.19 9.79
C GLU A 346 8.82 -27.52 8.58
N PHE A 347 9.23 -27.88 7.37
CA PHE A 347 8.63 -27.39 6.14
C PHE A 347 7.15 -27.79 6.05
N VAL A 348 6.81 -29.06 6.29
CA VAL A 348 5.41 -29.53 6.30
C VAL A 348 4.59 -28.83 7.40
N ASN A 349 5.17 -28.62 8.58
CA ASN A 349 4.52 -27.87 9.66
C ASN A 349 4.33 -26.39 9.29
N SER A 350 5.25 -25.79 8.51
CA SER A 350 5.13 -24.40 8.04
C SER A 350 4.02 -24.21 7.01
N LEU A 351 3.67 -25.26 6.26
CA LEU A 351 2.55 -25.28 5.31
C LEU A 351 1.19 -25.46 6.01
N SER A 352 1.18 -25.84 7.29
CA SER A 352 -0.07 -26.01 8.04
C SER A 352 -0.73 -24.65 8.32
N PRO A 353 -2.06 -24.53 8.22
CA PRO A 353 -2.75 -23.26 8.40
C PRO A 353 -2.47 -22.65 9.77
N LYS A 354 -1.83 -21.48 9.81
CA LYS A 354 -1.57 -20.76 11.07
C LYS A 354 -2.86 -20.50 11.82
N THR A 355 -2.88 -20.83 13.10
CA THR A 355 -4.01 -20.52 13.99
C THR A 355 -4.19 -19.02 14.15
N MET A 356 -5.43 -18.56 14.43
CA MET A 356 -5.73 -17.14 14.64
C MET A 356 -4.82 -16.50 15.70
N LYS A 357 -4.44 -17.27 16.73
CA LYS A 357 -3.53 -16.84 17.80
C LYS A 357 -2.10 -16.58 17.29
N GLN A 358 -1.59 -17.43 16.40
CA GLN A 358 -0.27 -17.23 15.78
C GLN A 358 -0.28 -16.03 14.83
N LYS A 359 -1.35 -15.84 14.03
CA LYS A 359 -1.50 -14.67 13.16
C LYS A 359 -1.48 -13.34 13.93
N ILE A 360 -2.11 -13.31 15.10
CA ILE A 360 -2.12 -12.13 15.98
C ILE A 360 -0.73 -11.88 16.58
N GLU A 361 -0.01 -12.93 16.94
CA GLU A 361 1.33 -12.80 17.53
C GLU A 361 2.36 -12.34 16.49
N ASP A 362 2.33 -12.91 15.27
CA ASP A 362 3.16 -12.47 14.14
C ASP A 362 2.92 -10.98 13.83
N ALA A 363 1.65 -10.55 13.76
CA ALA A 363 1.30 -9.15 13.54
C ALA A 363 1.83 -8.22 14.65
N LYS A 364 1.90 -8.67 15.90
CA LYS A 364 2.51 -7.89 17.00
C LYS A 364 4.02 -7.78 16.84
N VAL A 365 4.68 -8.84 16.40
CA VAL A 365 6.13 -8.85 16.14
C VAL A 365 6.46 -7.90 14.99
N ASP A 366 5.71 -7.96 13.89
CA ASP A 366 5.88 -7.06 12.74
C ASP A 366 5.67 -5.59 13.14
N VAL A 367 4.64 -5.31 13.94
CA VAL A 367 4.39 -3.96 14.47
C VAL A 367 5.52 -3.52 15.40
N ALA A 368 6.06 -4.41 16.24
CA ALA A 368 7.17 -4.08 17.13
C ALA A 368 8.46 -3.81 16.35
N GLU A 369 8.74 -4.58 15.30
CA GLU A 369 9.92 -4.44 14.46
C GLU A 369 9.84 -3.18 13.59
N TYR A 370 8.68 -2.90 12.99
CA TYR A 370 8.41 -1.65 12.29
C TYR A 370 8.62 -0.43 13.20
N ASN A 371 8.07 -0.47 14.42
CA ASN A 371 8.26 0.59 15.41
C ASN A 371 9.72 0.76 15.83
N ARG A 372 10.49 -0.34 15.91
CA ARG A 372 11.92 -0.31 16.25
C ARG A 372 12.76 0.30 15.13
N GLN A 373 12.49 -0.08 13.87
CA GLN A 373 13.17 0.50 12.71
C GLN A 373 12.89 2.00 12.59
N ARG A 374 11.64 2.42 12.80
CA ARG A 374 11.26 3.84 12.77
C ARG A 374 11.99 4.66 13.85
N ARG A 375 12.09 4.13 15.08
CA ARG A 375 12.84 4.77 16.18
C ARG A 375 14.34 4.88 15.87
N ASN A 376 14.93 3.84 15.28
CA ASN A 376 16.34 3.85 14.90
C ASN A 376 16.62 4.86 13.77
N GLN A 377 15.71 5.00 12.79
CA GLN A 377 15.83 6.02 11.75
C GLN A 377 15.72 7.45 12.31
N GLN A 378 14.80 7.69 13.24
CA GLN A 378 14.68 8.99 13.91
C GLN A 378 15.94 9.35 14.70
N THR A 379 16.48 8.41 15.49
CA THR A 379 17.72 8.67 16.25
C THR A 379 18.96 8.84 15.37
N LEU A 380 19.04 8.18 14.21
CA LEU A 380 20.10 8.41 13.21
C LEU A 380 19.98 9.80 12.57
N SER A 381 18.76 10.25 12.29
CA SER A 381 18.49 11.59 11.76
C SER A 381 18.86 12.68 12.75
N GLU A 382 18.47 12.52 14.02
CA GLU A 382 18.80 13.47 15.10
C GLU A 382 20.31 13.54 15.34
N LYS A 383 21.02 12.41 15.35
CA LYS A 383 22.49 12.40 15.48
C LYS A 383 23.20 13.11 14.32
N LYS A 384 22.71 12.97 13.08
CA LYS A 384 23.27 13.68 11.93
C LYS A 384 23.06 15.19 12.03
N HIS A 385 21.90 15.62 12.53
CA HIS A 385 21.59 17.04 12.74
C HIS A 385 22.56 17.68 13.74
N TRP A 386 22.75 17.07 14.91
CA TRP A 386 23.66 17.60 15.94
C TRP A 386 25.14 17.59 15.55
N GLN A 387 25.55 16.75 14.59
CA GLN A 387 26.93 16.75 14.05
C GLN A 387 27.17 17.82 12.97
N GLN A 388 26.12 18.42 12.40
CA GLN A 388 26.24 19.53 11.45
C GLN A 388 26.19 20.91 12.13
N GLU A 389 25.69 20.99 13.36
CA GLU A 389 25.56 22.24 14.13
C GLU A 389 26.74 22.51 15.10
N MET A 390 27.71 21.59 15.20
CA MET A 390 28.98 21.74 15.92
C MET A 390 30.13 21.87 14.93
#